data_AF-A0A154PQQ4-F1
#
_entry.id   AF-A0A154PQQ4-F1
#
_cell.length_a   1.000
_cell.length_b   1.000
_cell.length_c   1.000
_cell.angle_alpha   90.00
_cell.angle_beta   90.00
_cell.angle_gamma   90.00
#
_symmetry.space_group_name_H-M   'P 1'
#
loop_
_entity.id
_entity.type
_entity.pdbx_description
1 polymer ?
#
loop_
_entity_poly.entity_id
_entity_poly.type
_entity_poly.pdbx_seq_one_letter_code
_entity_poly.pdbx_strand_id
1 'polypeptide(L)' 'GPMLWPARSPDLTPLDFFVWGTLKDKVYKEVPITNAQHMQQRIIADCASISSDVIRLARQ' A
#
# COMPACT_ATOMS: atom_id res chain seq x y z
N GLY A 1 -8.83 -20.45 -9.64
CA GLY A 1 -9.11 -20.02 -11.03
C GLY A 1 -8.72 -18.55 -11.18
N PRO A 2 -8.38 -18.07 -12.38
CA PRO A 2 -8.05 -16.65 -12.55
C PRO A 2 -9.33 -15.82 -12.40
N MET A 3 -9.31 -14.83 -11.48
CA MET A 3 -10.39 -13.85 -11.37
C MET A 3 -10.31 -12.93 -12.60
N LEU A 4 -11.34 -12.99 -13.45
CA LEU A 4 -11.49 -12.13 -14.62
C LEU A 4 -11.91 -10.72 -14.17
N TRP A 5 -10.92 -9.87 -13.88
CA TRP A 5 -11.16 -8.45 -13.61
C TRP A 5 -11.34 -7.67 -14.92
N PRO A 6 -12.26 -6.70 -14.98
CA PRO A 6 -12.53 -5.93 -16.19
C PRO A 6 -11.33 -5.05 -16.60
N ALA A 7 -11.19 -4.82 -17.91
CA ALA A 7 -10.13 -3.98 -18.45
C ALA A 7 -10.30 -2.52 -17.96
N ARG A 8 -9.22 -1.98 -17.35
CA ARG A 8 -9.12 -0.67 -16.65
C ARG A 8 -9.54 -0.63 -15.18
N SER A 9 -9.28 -1.69 -14.41
CA SER A 9 -9.34 -1.60 -12.95
C SER A 9 -8.06 -2.09 -12.29
N PRO A 10 -6.98 -1.27 -12.28
CA PRO A 10 -5.87 -1.48 -11.35
C PRO A 10 -6.28 -1.19 -9.89
N ASP A 11 -7.45 -0.58 -9.67
CA ASP A 11 -7.93 -0.08 -8.38
C ASP A 11 -8.85 -1.04 -7.60
N LEU A 12 -9.18 -2.21 -8.15
CA LEU A 12 -10.22 -3.09 -7.57
C LEU A 12 -9.69 -4.29 -6.81
N THR A 13 -8.39 -4.44 -6.61
CA THR A 13 -7.97 -5.38 -5.56
C THR A 13 -8.13 -4.67 -4.21
N PRO A 14 -8.86 -5.26 -3.25
CA PRO A 14 -8.92 -4.74 -1.89
C PRO A 14 -7.52 -4.52 -1.30
N LEU A 15 -6.54 -5.30 -1.78
CA LEU A 15 -5.14 -5.17 -1.46
C LEU A 15 -4.54 -3.84 -1.93
N ASP A 16 -4.73 -3.48 -3.19
CA ASP A 16 -4.18 -2.23 -3.74
C ASP A 16 -4.81 -1.02 -3.04
N PHE A 17 -6.12 -1.02 -2.78
CA PHE A 17 -6.77 0.07 -2.04
C PHE A 17 -6.29 0.17 -0.59
N PHE A 18 -6.23 -0.96 0.13
CA PHE A 18 -5.85 -1.00 1.53
C PHE A 18 -4.37 -0.65 1.73
N VAL A 19 -3.48 -1.25 0.94
CA VAL A 19 -2.04 -1.02 1.03
C VAL A 19 -1.71 0.40 0.60
N TRP A 20 -2.25 0.87 -0.53
CA TRP A 20 -2.00 2.23 -1.00
C TRP A 20 -2.55 3.29 -0.05
N GLY A 21 -3.78 3.11 0.46
CA GLY A 21 -4.38 4.00 1.44
C GLY A 21 -3.56 4.08 2.75
N THR A 22 -3.13 2.93 3.25
CA THR A 22 -2.32 2.84 4.48
C THR A 22 -0.93 3.46 4.29
N LEU A 23 -0.27 3.19 3.16
CA LEU A 23 1.04 3.75 2.85
C LEU A 23 0.97 5.27 2.71
N LYS A 24 -0.04 5.80 2.00
CA LYS A 24 -0.22 7.24 1.87
C LYS A 24 -0.44 7.89 3.23
N ASP A 25 -1.27 7.31 4.09
CA ASP A 25 -1.52 7.84 5.42
C ASP A 25 -0.24 7.85 6.28
N LYS A 26 0.54 6.76 6.30
CA LYS A 26 1.81 6.66 7.05
C LYS A 26 2.90 7.61 6.53
N VAL A 27 3.09 7.66 5.22
CA VAL A 27 4.15 8.46 4.58
C VAL A 27 3.90 9.96 4.79
N TYR A 28 2.64 10.40 4.79
CA TYR A 28 2.29 11.82 4.89
C TYR A 28 1.88 12.32 6.29
N LYS A 29 1.55 11.46 7.27
CA LYS A 29 1.11 11.91 8.61
C LYS A 29 2.22 12.45 9.51
N GLU A 30 3.39 11.82 9.55
CA GLU A 30 4.25 11.94 10.73
C GLU A 30 5.48 12.84 10.57
N VAL A 31 6.06 12.96 9.37
CA VAL A 31 7.31 13.73 9.19
C VAL A 31 7.30 14.43 7.82
N PRO A 32 7.65 15.72 7.74
CA PRO A 32 7.85 16.38 6.46
C PRO A 32 8.93 15.64 5.65
N ILE A 33 8.57 15.25 4.44
CA ILE A 33 9.48 14.59 3.51
C ILE A 33 10.44 15.65 2.96
N THR A 34 11.70 15.57 3.38
CA THR A 34 12.73 16.57 3.03
C THR A 34 13.38 16.33 1.67
N ASN A 35 13.41 15.08 1.18
CA ASN A 35 13.93 14.73 -0.14
C ASN A 35 13.40 13.37 -0.63
N ALA A 36 13.65 13.06 -1.91
CA ALA A 36 13.16 11.85 -2.57
C ALA A 36 13.73 10.55 -1.99
N GLN A 37 14.99 10.56 -1.51
CA GLN A 37 15.62 9.38 -0.92
C GLN A 37 14.97 9.03 0.43
N HIS A 38 14.69 10.03 1.26
CA HIS A 38 13.95 9.87 2.51
C HIS A 38 12.55 9.31 2.24
N MET A 39 11.88 9.77 1.18
CA MET A 39 10.58 9.22 0.77
C MET A 39 10.67 7.74 0.37
N GLN A 40 11.67 7.36 -0.44
CA GLN A 40 11.86 5.98 -0.87
C GLN A 40 12.15 5.05 0.30
N GLN A 41 13.05 5.45 1.22
CA GLN A 41 13.36 4.66 2.40
C GLN A 41 12.13 4.47 3.29
N ARG A 42 11.28 5.49 3.42
CA ARG A 42 10.07 5.40 4.22
C ARG A 42 9.02 4.49 3.59
N ILE A 43 8.81 4.58 2.27
CA ILE A 43 7.92 3.65 1.55
C ILE A 43 8.38 2.21 1.77
N ILE A 44 9.69 1.92 1.66
CA ILE A 44 10.23 0.57 1.87
C ILE A 44 10.00 0.11 3.32
N ALA A 45 10.29 0.95 4.30
CA ALA A 45 10.09 0.64 5.72
C ALA A 45 8.60 0.42 6.05
N ASP A 46 7.71 1.26 5.54
CA ASP A 46 6.27 1.16 5.77
C ASP A 46 5.71 -0.09 5.09
N CYS A 47 6.13 -0.41 3.86
CA CYS A 47 5.81 -1.67 3.19
C CYS A 47 6.25 -2.88 4.02
N ALA A 48 7.46 -2.86 4.60
CA ALA A 48 7.96 -3.93 5.46
C ALA A 48 7.18 -4.03 6.79
N SER A 49 6.61 -2.93 7.28
CA SER A 49 5.78 -2.90 8.49
C SER A 49 4.36 -3.46 8.26
N ILE A 50 3.89 -3.50 7.02
CA ILE A 50 2.58 -4.08 6.69
C ILE A 50 2.75 -5.60 6.70
N SER A 51 2.36 -6.24 7.81
CA SER A 51 2.42 -7.70 7.93
C SER A 51 1.59 -8.37 6.84
N SER A 52 2.10 -9.48 6.31
CA SER A 52 1.38 -10.34 5.35
C SER A 52 0.04 -10.84 5.91
N ASP A 53 -0.13 -10.88 7.23
CA ASP A 53 -1.39 -11.23 7.89
C ASP A 53 -2.48 -10.18 7.68
N VAL A 54 -2.12 -8.90 7.70
CA VAL A 54 -3.06 -7.79 7.43
C VAL A 54 -3.50 -7.82 5.97
N ILE A 55 -2.56 -8.13 5.06
CA ILE A 55 -2.82 -8.33 3.63
C ILE A 55 -3.76 -9.50 3.37
N ARG A 56 -3.68 -10.57 4.18
CA ARG A 56 -4.57 -11.74 4.07
C ARG A 56 -5.98 -11.45 4.56
N LEU A 57 -6.13 -10.60 5.58
CA LEU A 57 -7.45 -10.18 6.09
C LEU A 57 -8.19 -9.26 5.12
N ALA A 58 -7.48 -8.42 4.37
CA ALA A 58 -8.08 -7.54 3.36
C ALA A 58 -8.70 -8.31 2.16
N ARG A 59 -8.47 -9.63 2.04
CA ARG A 59 -8.96 -10.48 0.95
C ARG A 59 -10.24 -11.26 1.26
N GLN A 60 -10.76 -11.18 2.49
CA GLN A 60 -12.04 -11.80 2.90
C GLN A 60 -13.20 -10.83 2.67
#